data_AF-A0A5N9AUF1-F1
#
_entry.id   AF-A0A5N9AUF1-F1
#
_cell.length_a   1.000
_cell.length_b   1.000
_cell.length_c   1.000
_cell.angle_alpha   90.00
_cell.angle_beta   90.00
_cell.angle_gamma   90.00
#
_symmetry.space_group_name_H-M   'P 1'
#
loop_
_entity.id
_entity.type
_entity.pdbx_description
1 polymer ?
#
loop_
_entity_poly.entity_id
_entity_poly.type
_entity_poly.pdbx_seq_one_letter_code
_entity_poly.pdbx_strand_id
1 'polypeptide(L)'
;MPPLSVTQVVNHIGLVLEVDELLSDIYVQGEVSRVSKAASGHCYFALKDDESVLEAVMFRGGVGADHLIQGEEVLVFGRVTVYARQGRLQIIANLIQPSGIGELQVRFEQMKSMLESEGLFDASRKRPLPAYPEVIGVATSE
;
A
#
# COMPACT_ATOMS: atom_id res chain seq x y z
N MET A 1 -27.17 -20.06 -28.41
CA MET A 1 -26.65 -18.70 -28.16
C MET A 1 -25.60 -18.42 -29.23
N PRO A 2 -25.63 -17.26 -29.92
CA PRO A 2 -24.61 -16.94 -30.92
C PRO A 2 -23.24 -16.74 -30.23
N PRO A 3 -22.12 -17.08 -30.89
CA PRO A 3 -20.79 -16.87 -30.33
C PRO A 3 -20.48 -15.37 -30.18
N LEU A 4 -19.79 -15.01 -29.10
CA LEU A 4 -19.26 -13.65 -28.87
C LEU A 4 -17.84 -13.54 -29.40
N SER A 5 -17.48 -12.38 -29.93
CA SER A 5 -16.09 -12.06 -30.27
C SER A 5 -15.25 -11.77 -29.03
N VAL A 6 -13.93 -11.87 -29.16
CA VAL A 6 -12.98 -11.53 -28.08
C VAL A 6 -13.23 -10.12 -27.55
N THR A 7 -13.42 -9.15 -28.44
CA THR A 7 -13.72 -7.75 -28.09
C THR A 7 -15.03 -7.63 -27.31
N GLN A 8 -16.06 -8.38 -27.69
CA GLN A 8 -17.34 -8.35 -26.97
C GLN A 8 -17.19 -8.88 -25.54
N VAL A 9 -16.42 -9.95 -25.34
CA VAL A 9 -16.16 -10.50 -24.00
C VAL A 9 -15.39 -9.49 -23.14
N VAL A 10 -14.30 -8.92 -23.66
CA VAL A 10 -13.46 -7.97 -22.91
C VAL A 10 -14.23 -6.70 -22.55
N ASN A 11 -14.99 -6.15 -23.50
CA ASN A 11 -15.81 -4.97 -23.24
C ASN A 11 -16.92 -5.28 -22.22
N HIS A 12 -17.51 -6.47 -22.29
CA HIS A 12 -18.53 -6.87 -21.32
C HIS A 12 -17.97 -6.95 -19.89
N ILE A 13 -16.76 -7.53 -19.71
CA ILE A 13 -16.09 -7.54 -18.40
C ILE A 13 -15.82 -6.11 -17.93
N GLY A 14 -15.31 -5.24 -18.82
CA GLY A 14 -15.09 -3.83 -18.48
C GLY A 14 -16.35 -3.13 -17.99
N LEU A 15 -17.49 -3.35 -18.66
CA LEU A 15 -18.78 -2.80 -18.23
C LEU A 15 -19.23 -3.33 -16.87
N VAL A 16 -19.02 -4.62 -16.59
CA VAL A 16 -19.36 -5.21 -15.28
C VAL A 16 -18.54 -4.58 -14.17
N LEU A 17 -17.23 -4.37 -14.39
CA LEU A 17 -16.36 -3.72 -13.40
C LEU A 17 -16.72 -2.24 -13.19
N GLU A 18 -17.15 -1.54 -14.24
CA GLU A 18 -17.54 -0.12 -14.14
C GLU A 18 -18.86 0.12 -13.40
N VAL A 19 -19.74 -0.87 -13.32
CA VAL A 19 -21.01 -0.75 -12.57
C VAL A 19 -20.91 -1.34 -11.17
N ASP A 20 -19.83 -2.05 -10.87
CA ASP A 20 -19.57 -2.58 -9.54
C ASP A 20 -19.14 -1.43 -8.61
N GLU A 21 -19.97 -1.13 -7.60
CA GLU A 21 -19.75 -0.01 -6.68
C GLU A 21 -18.45 -0.15 -5.90
N LEU A 22 -18.07 -1.37 -5.51
CA LEU A 22 -16.85 -1.62 -4.77
C LEU A 22 -15.64 -1.34 -5.66
N LEU A 23 -15.64 -1.84 -6.89
CA LEU A 23 -14.46 -1.76 -7.79
C LEU A 23 -14.35 -0.42 -8.51
N SER A 24 -15.41 0.38 -8.54
CA SER A 24 -15.41 1.72 -9.11
C SER A 24 -14.76 2.77 -8.21
N ASP A 25 -14.72 2.54 -6.89
CA ASP A 25 -14.17 3.48 -5.91
C ASP A 25 -13.50 2.73 -4.74
N ILE A 26 -12.30 2.18 -5.01
CA ILE A 26 -11.61 1.25 -4.13
C ILE A 26 -10.27 1.78 -3.62
N TYR A 27 -9.92 1.41 -2.39
CA TYR A 27 -8.56 1.42 -1.88
C TYR A 27 -7.94 0.03 -1.99
N VAL A 28 -6.79 -0.07 -2.64
CA VAL A 28 -6.00 -1.29 -2.76
C VAL A 28 -4.68 -1.06 -2.04
N GLN A 29 -4.35 -1.96 -1.12
CA GLN A 29 -3.06 -1.98 -0.45
C GLN A 29 -2.13 -3.00 -1.13
N GLY A 30 -0.84 -2.67 -1.25
CA GLY A 30 0.18 -3.64 -1.59
C GLY A 30 1.57 -3.02 -1.81
N GLU A 31 2.55 -3.89 -2.02
CA GLU A 31 3.94 -3.51 -2.29
C GLU A 31 4.07 -3.03 -3.73
N VAL A 32 4.70 -1.87 -3.93
CA VAL A 32 4.97 -1.32 -5.25
C VAL A 32 6.07 -2.12 -5.96
N SER A 33 5.79 -2.56 -7.18
CA SER A 33 6.73 -3.23 -8.06
C SER A 33 6.68 -2.68 -9.49
N ARG A 34 7.73 -2.94 -10.29
CA ARG A 34 7.77 -2.66 -11.74
C ARG A 34 7.39 -1.21 -12.12
N VAL A 35 7.92 -0.23 -11.39
CA VAL A 35 7.65 1.19 -11.62
C VAL A 35 8.32 1.69 -12.91
N SER A 36 7.57 2.39 -13.74
CA SER A 36 8.04 3.07 -14.94
C SER A 36 7.30 4.39 -15.15
N LYS A 37 8.04 5.46 -15.46
CA LYS A 37 7.47 6.77 -15.74
C LYS A 37 7.62 7.10 -17.22
N ALA A 38 6.49 7.29 -17.90
CA ALA A 38 6.48 7.68 -19.30
C ALA A 38 6.76 9.17 -19.48
N ALA A 39 7.27 9.56 -20.66
CA ALA A 39 7.54 10.95 -21.01
C ALA A 39 6.28 11.86 -20.98
N SER A 40 5.09 11.27 -21.12
CA SER A 40 3.81 11.98 -20.98
C SER A 40 3.47 12.38 -19.54
N GLY A 41 4.23 11.87 -18.56
CA GLY A 41 3.98 12.05 -17.13
C GLY A 41 3.03 11.00 -16.52
N HIS A 42 2.69 9.94 -17.25
CA HIS A 42 1.98 8.79 -16.68
C HIS A 42 2.96 7.87 -15.94
N CYS A 43 2.53 7.28 -14.84
CA CYS A 43 3.27 6.26 -14.12
C CYS A 43 2.57 4.92 -14.30
N TYR A 44 3.35 3.90 -14.64
CA TYR A 44 2.92 2.51 -14.71
C TYR A 44 3.65 1.75 -13.60
N PHE A 45 2.94 0.91 -12.88
CA PHE A 45 3.49 0.12 -11.79
C PHE A 45 2.61 -1.10 -11.57
N ALA A 46 3.00 -1.99 -10.66
CA ALA A 46 2.16 -3.07 -10.21
C ALA A 46 2.15 -3.10 -8.69
N LEU A 47 0.98 -3.36 -8.11
CA LEU A 47 0.83 -3.69 -6.70
C LEU A 47 0.89 -5.20 -6.56
N LYS A 48 1.61 -5.69 -5.56
CA LYS A 48 1.65 -7.12 -5.25
C LYS A 48 1.43 -7.37 -3.77
N ASP A 49 0.91 -8.53 -3.47
CA ASP A 49 0.92 -9.17 -2.16
C ASP A 49 1.58 -10.56 -2.29
N ASP A 50 1.41 -11.43 -1.29
CA ASP A 50 2.00 -12.77 -1.29
C ASP A 50 1.43 -13.70 -2.38
N GLU A 51 0.20 -13.47 -2.84
CA GLU A 51 -0.52 -14.38 -3.73
C GLU A 51 -0.80 -13.79 -5.12
N SER A 52 -0.88 -12.47 -5.21
CA SER A 52 -1.50 -11.76 -6.32
C SER A 52 -0.72 -10.53 -6.74
N VAL A 53 -0.88 -10.18 -8.02
CA VAL A 53 -0.29 -8.97 -8.60
C VAL A 53 -1.33 -8.26 -9.45
N LEU A 54 -1.51 -6.96 -9.22
CA LEU A 54 -2.42 -6.09 -9.95
C LEU A 54 -1.63 -5.00 -10.68
N GLU A 55 -1.78 -4.94 -12.00
CA GLU A 55 -1.20 -3.85 -12.79
C GLU A 55 -1.90 -2.52 -12.46
N ALA A 56 -1.16 -1.43 -12.53
CA ALA A 56 -1.66 -0.12 -12.17
C ALA A 56 -1.14 0.96 -13.11
N VAL A 57 -2.00 1.95 -13.38
CA VAL A 57 -1.65 3.15 -14.13
C VAL A 57 -2.12 4.37 -13.38
N MET A 58 -1.22 5.31 -13.15
CA MET A 58 -1.53 6.67 -12.72
C MET A 58 -1.37 7.61 -13.91
N PHE A 59 -2.46 8.22 -14.35
CA PHE A 59 -2.40 9.24 -15.38
C PHE A 59 -1.77 10.53 -14.85
N ARG A 60 -1.36 11.40 -15.78
CA ARG A 60 -0.77 12.69 -15.44
C ARG A 60 -1.78 13.50 -14.64
N GLY A 61 -1.37 14.02 -13.49
CA GLY A 61 -2.24 14.78 -12.58
C GLY A 61 -2.81 13.98 -11.42
N GLY A 62 -2.53 12.67 -11.33
CA GLY A 62 -2.75 11.89 -10.11
C GLY A 62 -1.89 12.39 -8.95
N VAL A 63 -2.36 12.18 -7.72
CA VAL A 63 -1.72 12.67 -6.49
C VAL A 63 -0.89 11.55 -5.84
N GLY A 64 0.31 11.87 -5.37
CA GLY A 64 1.14 10.92 -4.61
C GLY A 64 2.04 10.01 -5.47
N ALA A 65 2.31 10.38 -6.72
CA ALA A 65 3.24 9.64 -7.59
C ALA A 65 4.65 9.51 -7.00
N ASP A 66 5.05 10.43 -6.10
CA ASP A 66 6.34 10.40 -5.42
C ASP A 66 6.46 9.25 -4.40
N HIS A 67 5.33 8.62 -4.04
CA HIS A 67 5.30 7.42 -3.19
C HIS A 67 5.48 6.11 -3.98
N LEU A 68 5.60 6.16 -5.31
CA LEU A 68 5.87 4.98 -6.15
C LEU A 68 7.35 4.56 -6.10
N ILE A 69 7.76 4.08 -4.93
CA ILE A 69 9.11 3.56 -4.69
C ILE A 69 9.01 2.04 -4.66
N GLN A 70 9.81 1.37 -5.50
CA GLN A 70 9.81 -0.09 -5.57
C GLN A 70 10.18 -0.70 -4.21
N GLY A 71 9.36 -1.63 -3.73
CA GLY A 71 9.53 -2.28 -2.43
C GLY A 71 8.75 -1.63 -1.28
N GLU A 72 8.19 -0.43 -1.48
CA GLU A 72 7.38 0.23 -0.46
C GLU A 72 5.93 -0.23 -0.49
N GLU A 73 5.32 -0.31 0.68
CA GLU A 73 3.90 -0.58 0.85
C GLU A 73 3.09 0.71 0.65
N VAL A 74 2.05 0.67 -0.20
CA VAL A 74 1.20 1.83 -0.48
C VAL A 74 -0.28 1.48 -0.42
N LEU A 75 -1.09 2.50 -0.14
CA LEU A 75 -2.54 2.52 -0.37
C LEU A 75 -2.81 3.29 -1.66
N VAL A 76 -3.47 2.64 -2.61
CA VAL A 76 -3.85 3.21 -3.90
C VAL A 76 -5.36 3.32 -3.99
N PHE A 77 -5.84 4.53 -4.19
CA PHE A 77 -7.24 4.81 -4.45
C PHE A 77 -7.50 5.00 -5.93
N GLY A 78 -8.57 4.38 -6.42
CA GLY A 78 -9.02 4.53 -7.80
C GLY A 78 -10.04 3.49 -8.21
N ARG A 79 -10.03 3.12 -9.49
CA ARG A 79 -11.00 2.19 -10.08
C ARG A 79 -10.35 1.04 -10.81
N VAL A 80 -10.90 -0.16 -10.66
CA VAL A 80 -10.46 -1.36 -11.39
C VAL A 80 -11.11 -1.37 -12.77
N THR A 81 -10.33 -1.73 -13.78
CA THR A 81 -10.78 -1.80 -15.17
C THR A 81 -10.00 -2.86 -15.96
N VAL A 82 -10.41 -3.11 -17.20
CA VAL A 82 -9.67 -3.95 -18.13
C VAL A 82 -9.03 -3.09 -19.22
N TYR A 83 -7.73 -3.26 -19.45
CA TYR A 83 -7.07 -2.71 -20.62
C TYR A 83 -7.50 -3.47 -21.87
N ALA A 84 -8.50 -2.92 -22.58
CA ALA A 84 -9.22 -3.61 -23.65
C ALA A 84 -8.33 -4.24 -24.73
N ARG A 85 -7.20 -3.59 -25.09
CA ARG A 85 -6.29 -4.09 -26.13
C ARG A 85 -5.60 -5.40 -25.75
N GLN A 86 -5.40 -5.66 -24.47
CA GLN A 86 -4.69 -6.86 -23.98
C GLN A 86 -5.54 -7.73 -23.06
N GLY A 87 -6.76 -7.30 -22.71
CA GLY A 87 -7.63 -8.01 -21.77
C GLY A 87 -7.05 -8.12 -20.36
N ARG A 88 -6.12 -7.22 -19.97
CA ARG A 88 -5.47 -7.24 -18.65
C ARG A 88 -6.27 -6.44 -17.64
N LEU A 89 -6.45 -6.99 -16.44
CA LEU A 89 -6.96 -6.24 -15.29
C LEU A 89 -5.92 -5.22 -14.84
N GLN A 90 -6.39 -4.02 -14.49
CA GLN A 90 -5.56 -2.97 -13.92
C GLN A 90 -6.38 -2.05 -13.02
N ILE A 91 -5.71 -1.34 -12.12
CA ILE A 91 -6.29 -0.19 -11.41
C ILE A 91 -5.84 1.11 -12.07
N ILE A 92 -6.79 2.02 -12.34
CA ILE A 92 -6.48 3.41 -12.66
C ILE A 92 -6.40 4.15 -11.33
N ALA A 93 -5.18 4.53 -10.95
CA ALA A 93 -4.87 5.19 -9.69
C ALA A 93 -5.10 6.71 -9.78
N ASN A 94 -5.87 7.24 -8.84
CA ASN A 94 -6.13 8.67 -8.67
C ASN A 94 -5.29 9.26 -7.54
N LEU A 95 -5.11 8.51 -6.46
CA LEU A 95 -4.35 8.91 -5.27
C LEU A 95 -3.51 7.73 -4.79
N ILE A 96 -2.26 7.98 -4.43
CA ILE A 96 -1.35 7.02 -3.81
C ILE A 96 -0.86 7.62 -2.50
N GLN A 97 -0.87 6.82 -1.45
CA GLN A 97 -0.40 7.20 -0.12
C GLN A 97 0.49 6.09 0.43
N PRO A 98 1.51 6.40 1.24
CA PRO A 98 2.30 5.38 1.91
C PRO A 98 1.41 4.60 2.88
N SER A 99 1.47 3.27 2.81
CA SER A 99 0.85 2.39 3.80
C SER A 99 1.79 2.32 4.99
N GLY A 100 1.35 2.75 6.17
CA GLY A 100 2.13 2.49 7.39
C GLY A 100 2.53 3.67 8.28
N ILE A 101 2.30 4.94 7.92
CA ILE A 101 2.46 6.01 8.94
C ILE A 101 1.24 6.06 9.88
N GLY A 102 0.04 5.68 9.44
CA GLY A 102 -1.15 5.77 10.30
C GLY A 102 -1.18 4.71 11.40
N GLU A 103 -1.19 3.44 11.03
CA GLU A 103 -1.54 2.36 11.95
C GLU A 103 -0.42 1.98 12.91
N LEU A 104 0.83 1.90 12.43
CA LEU A 104 2.00 1.63 13.28
C LEU A 104 2.24 2.76 14.28
N GLN A 105 2.08 4.01 13.85
CA GLN A 105 2.16 5.19 14.71
C GLN A 105 1.04 5.16 15.75
N VAL A 106 -0.21 4.92 15.34
CA VAL A 106 -1.34 4.75 16.28
C VAL A 106 -1.08 3.64 17.31
N ARG A 107 -0.59 2.47 16.89
CA ARG A 107 -0.23 1.37 17.80
C ARG A 107 0.93 1.75 18.73
N PHE A 108 1.93 2.46 18.20
CA PHE A 108 3.06 2.97 18.98
C PHE A 108 2.61 3.99 20.02
N GLU A 109 1.78 4.97 19.66
CA GLU A 109 1.21 5.96 20.59
C GLU A 109 0.36 5.30 21.68
N GLN A 110 -0.48 4.33 21.31
CA GLN A 110 -1.29 3.57 22.28
C GLN A 110 -0.40 2.80 23.26
N MET A 111 0.60 2.09 22.75
CA MET A 111 1.53 1.33 23.59
C MET A 111 2.37 2.24 24.48
N LYS A 112 2.89 3.34 23.93
CA LYS A 112 3.65 4.34 24.68
C LYS A 112 2.80 4.94 25.80
N SER A 113 1.57 5.36 25.51
CA SER A 113 0.66 5.93 26.52
C SER A 113 0.31 4.93 27.62
N MET A 114 0.10 3.66 27.27
CA MET A 114 -0.12 2.59 28.25
C MET A 114 1.10 2.42 29.17
N LEU A 115 2.30 2.27 28.61
CA LEU A 115 3.54 2.10 29.37
C LEU A 115 3.90 3.36 30.21
N GLU A 116 3.57 4.55 29.72
CA GLU A 116 3.66 5.81 30.48
C GLU A 116 2.69 5.81 31.67
N SER A 117 1.44 5.36 31.48
CA SER A 117 0.44 5.27 32.55
C SER A 117 0.80 4.23 33.63
N GLU A 118 1.50 3.16 33.24
CA GLU A 118 2.07 2.17 34.17
C GLU A 118 3.34 2.69 34.88
N GLY A 119 3.77 3.92 34.57
CA GLY A 119 4.95 4.55 35.15
C GLY A 119 6.25 3.83 34.80
N LEU A 120 6.30 3.06 33.71
CA LEU A 120 7.50 2.31 33.31
C LEU A 120 8.64 3.23 32.84
N PHE A 121 8.31 4.45 32.44
CA PHE A 121 9.28 5.48 32.05
C PHE A 121 9.61 6.47 33.18
N ASP A 122 9.04 6.30 34.38
CA ASP A 122 9.25 7.23 35.49
C ASP A 122 10.73 7.27 35.90
N ALA A 123 11.30 8.48 35.93
CA ALA A 123 12.69 8.69 36.32
C ALA A 123 12.98 8.23 37.76
N SER A 124 11.98 8.26 38.64
CA SER A 124 12.09 7.76 40.03
C SER A 124 12.34 6.25 40.11
N ARG A 125 12.01 5.49 39.07
CA ARG A 125 12.28 4.04 38.99
C ARG A 125 13.66 3.72 38.43
N LYS A 126 14.36 4.70 37.84
CA LYS A 126 15.71 4.47 37.32
C LYS A 126 16.67 4.24 38.47
N ARG A 127 17.40 3.13 38.40
CA ARG A 127 18.46 2.80 39.35
C ARG A 127 19.78 3.35 38.82
N PRO A 128 20.65 3.88 39.69
CA PRO A 128 21.99 4.28 39.28
C PRO A 128 22.75 3.06 38.73
N LEU A 129 23.47 3.26 37.63
CA LEU A 129 24.28 2.21 37.03
C LEU A 129 25.49 1.93 37.93
N PRO A 130 25.85 0.65 38.16
CA PRO A 130 27.07 0.31 38.86
C PRO A 130 28.29 0.76 38.04
N ALA A 131 29.34 1.23 38.73
CA ALA A 131 30.56 1.71 38.07
C ALA A 131 31.32 0.60 37.31
N TYR A 132 31.22 -0.65 37.79
CA TYR A 132 31.87 -1.83 37.20
C TYR A 132 30.85 -2.98 37.12
N PRO A 133 30.07 -3.08 36.03
CA PRO A 133 29.11 -4.17 35.86
C PRO A 133 29.83 -5.51 35.61
N GLU A 134 29.49 -6.54 36.38
CA GLU A 134 30.06 -7.90 36.21
C GLU A 134 29.41 -8.68 35.07
N VAL A 135 28.14 -8.39 34.76
CA VAL A 135 27.35 -9.05 33.71
C VAL A 135 26.59 -8.00 32.92
N ILE A 136 26.64 -8.08 31.60
CA ILE A 136 25.90 -7.21 30.68
C ILE A 136 24.89 -8.05 29.91
N GLY A 137 23.61 -7.69 30.03
CA GLY A 137 22.54 -8.25 29.19
C GLY A 137 22.32 -7.36 27.96
N VAL A 138 22.26 -7.96 26.78
CA VAL A 138 21.92 -7.26 25.53
C VAL A 138 20.54 -7.73 25.10
N ALA A 139 19.61 -6.79 24.92
CA ALA A 139 18.31 -7.04 24.31
C ALA A 139 18.32 -6.46 22.90
N THR A 140 18.04 -7.30 21.91
CA THR A 140 17.91 -6.90 20.51
C THR A 140 16.50 -7.22 20.05
N SER A 141 15.92 -6.36 19.23
CA SER A 141 14.74 -6.69 18.44
C SER A 141 15.21 -7.52 17.23
N GLU A 142 14.48 -8.57 16.88
CA GLU A 142 14.61 -9.21 15.56
C GLU A 142 14.03 -8.33 14.45
#